data_AF-A0A3S0KV47-F1
#
_entry.id   AF-A0A3S0KV47-F1
#
_cell.length_a   1.000
_cell.length_b   1.000
_cell.length_c   1.000
_cell.angle_alpha   90.00
_cell.angle_beta   90.00
_cell.angle_gamma   90.00
#
_symmetry.space_group_name_H-M   'P 1'
#
loop_
_entity.id
_entity.type
_entity.pdbx_description
1 polymer ?
#
loop_
_entity_poly.entity_id
_entity_poly.type
_entity_poly.pdbx_seq_one_letter_code
_entity_poly.pdbx_strand_id
1 'polypeptide(L)'
;MAHNEEEMSKSSSISEDIELFSDEQSTSVRQDPVIKKLLGKLPDDIADSYSERQLQGLRVALGDRTWGKHFIDRRGTFAITFVRWRFYYVLLLGKNRRAYTRREKHASLLMFMGLILLFLCISVLLGLLTLYLLKSALGIDLLEGTSLGVWDWFRELW
;
A
#
# COMPACT_ATOMS: atom_id res chain seq x y z
N MET A 1 -16.49 39.52 -6.83
CA MET A 1 -16.52 39.80 -5.38
C MET A 1 -16.21 38.55 -4.57
N ALA A 2 -16.91 37.41 -4.78
CA ALA A 2 -16.64 36.15 -4.05
C ALA A 2 -15.18 35.63 -4.11
N HIS A 3 -14.50 35.72 -5.25
CA HIS A 3 -13.08 35.29 -5.38
C HIS A 3 -12.11 36.08 -4.49
N ASN A 4 -12.43 37.34 -4.16
CA ASN A 4 -11.56 38.19 -3.36
C ASN A 4 -11.75 37.93 -1.84
N GLU A 5 -12.93 37.47 -1.45
CA GLU A 5 -13.27 37.10 -0.07
C GLU A 5 -12.65 35.75 0.32
N GLU A 6 -12.61 34.78 -0.61
CA GLU A 6 -11.94 33.49 -0.40
C GLU A 6 -10.41 33.63 -0.26
N GLU A 7 -9.76 34.47 -1.06
CA GLU A 7 -8.31 34.73 -0.93
C GLU A 7 -7.98 35.44 0.39
N MET A 8 -8.82 36.38 0.81
CA MET A 8 -8.64 37.12 2.06
C MET A 8 -8.86 36.23 3.29
N SER A 9 -9.87 35.36 3.25
CA SER A 9 -10.11 34.35 4.29
C SER A 9 -8.96 33.35 4.40
N LYS A 10 -8.44 32.88 3.26
CA LYS A 10 -7.29 31.96 3.20
C LYS A 10 -6.00 32.63 3.66
N SER A 11 -5.79 33.91 3.34
CA SER A 11 -4.63 34.68 3.82
C SER A 11 -4.68 34.90 5.33
N SER A 12 -5.87 35.13 5.89
CA SER A 12 -6.08 35.27 7.34
C SER A 12 -5.80 33.96 8.07
N SER A 13 -6.36 32.84 7.59
CA SER A 13 -6.17 31.53 8.22
C SER A 13 -4.70 31.10 8.19
N ILE A 14 -4.00 31.30 7.07
CA ILE A 14 -2.56 30.99 6.96
C ILE A 14 -1.74 31.85 7.93
N SER A 15 -2.14 33.10 8.15
CA SER A 15 -1.42 33.99 9.07
C SER A 15 -1.60 33.57 10.53
N GLU A 16 -2.81 33.16 10.92
CA GLU A 16 -3.12 32.60 12.24
C GLU A 16 -2.39 31.26 12.47
N ASP A 17 -2.39 30.37 11.47
CA ASP A 17 -1.65 29.12 11.52
C ASP A 17 -0.15 29.38 11.74
N ILE A 18 0.44 30.35 11.03
CA ILE A 18 1.85 30.71 11.18
C ILE A 18 2.17 31.17 12.60
N GLU A 19 1.31 31.99 13.22
CA GLU A 19 1.52 32.45 14.61
C GLU A 19 1.37 31.30 15.61
N LEU A 20 0.38 30.43 15.43
CA LEU A 20 0.19 29.26 16.29
C LEU A 20 1.37 28.28 16.20
N PHE A 21 1.90 28.04 15.00
CA PHE A 21 3.06 27.19 14.79
C PHE A 21 4.37 27.81 15.30
N SER A 22 4.45 29.14 15.45
CA SER A 22 5.68 29.79 15.96
C SER A 22 5.81 29.66 17.48
N ASP A 23 4.69 29.59 18.20
CA ASP A 23 4.70 29.52 19.66
C ASP A 23 4.93 28.09 20.19
N GLU A 24 4.58 27.05 19.43
CA GLU A 24 4.71 25.65 19.89
C GLU A 24 6.10 25.02 19.67
N GLN A 25 6.98 25.57 18.83
CA GLN A 25 8.27 24.94 18.49
C GLN A 25 9.47 25.83 18.76
N SER A 26 10.13 25.60 19.90
CA SER A 26 11.42 26.20 20.27
C SER A 26 12.63 25.67 19.47
N THR A 27 12.41 24.82 18.47
CA THR A 27 13.45 24.40 17.53
C THR A 27 13.48 25.35 16.34
N SER A 28 14.64 25.98 16.07
CA SER A 28 14.82 26.87 14.92
C SER A 28 14.31 26.22 13.63
N VAL A 29 13.46 26.93 12.89
CA VAL A 29 12.84 26.46 11.63
C VAL A 29 13.91 26.05 10.61
N ARG A 30 15.11 26.64 10.69
CA ARG A 30 16.29 26.28 9.88
C ARG A 30 16.79 24.85 10.10
N GLN A 31 16.53 24.25 11.27
CA GLN A 31 16.91 22.87 11.56
C GLN A 31 15.92 21.85 11.02
N ASP A 32 14.75 22.29 10.54
CA ASP A 32 13.80 21.40 9.87
C ASP A 32 14.46 20.73 8.65
N PRO A 33 14.37 19.39 8.51
CA PRO A 33 15.03 18.67 7.41
C PRO A 33 14.64 19.15 6.00
N VAL A 34 13.40 19.60 5.81
CA VAL A 34 12.90 20.11 4.53
C VAL A 34 13.52 21.48 4.25
N ILE A 35 13.51 22.37 5.24
CA ILE A 35 14.08 23.71 5.13
C ILE A 35 15.59 23.65 4.93
N LYS A 36 16.30 22.85 5.73
CA LYS A 36 17.75 22.65 5.61
C LYS A 36 18.15 22.13 4.22
N LYS A 37 17.40 21.18 3.66
CA LYS A 37 17.64 20.65 2.32
C LYS A 37 17.37 21.67 1.22
N LEU A 38 16.38 22.55 1.43
CA LEU A 38 16.06 23.62 0.50
C LEU A 38 17.16 24.69 0.50
N LEU A 39 17.52 25.18 1.69
CA LEU A 39 18.56 26.19 1.86
C LEU A 39 19.92 25.70 1.34
N GLY A 40 20.27 24.42 1.56
CA GLY A 40 21.51 23.84 1.05
C GLY A 40 21.61 23.70 -0.48
N LYS A 41 20.57 24.06 -1.24
CA LYS A 41 20.62 24.16 -2.71
C LYS A 41 20.88 25.59 -3.21
N LEU A 42 20.80 26.57 -2.31
CA LEU A 42 21.01 27.97 -2.62
C LEU A 42 22.45 28.36 -2.26
N PRO A 43 23.01 29.38 -2.92
CA PRO A 43 24.21 30.06 -2.42
C PRO A 43 24.00 30.56 -0.99
N ASP A 44 25.07 30.55 -0.17
CA ASP A 44 25.00 30.85 1.26
C ASP A 44 24.42 32.26 1.53
N ASP A 45 24.78 33.25 0.70
CA ASP A 45 24.29 34.63 0.80
C ASP A 45 22.77 34.73 0.62
N ILE A 46 22.20 33.93 -0.29
CA ILE A 46 20.76 33.87 -0.53
C ILE A 46 20.07 33.04 0.56
N ALA A 47 20.67 31.92 0.98
CA ALA A 47 20.13 31.08 2.04
C ALA A 47 20.01 31.81 3.38
N ASP A 48 20.98 32.67 3.70
CA ASP A 48 20.98 33.46 4.94
C ASP A 48 20.04 34.65 4.88
N SER A 49 19.69 35.13 3.68
CA SER A 49 18.78 36.26 3.47
C SER A 49 17.32 35.99 3.89
N TYR A 50 16.92 34.72 4.05
CA TYR A 50 15.56 34.36 4.45
C TYR A 50 15.29 34.63 5.93
N SER A 51 14.19 35.30 6.24
CA SER A 51 13.76 35.50 7.63
C SER A 51 13.07 34.25 8.19
N GLU A 52 13.06 34.08 9.51
CA GLU A 52 12.37 32.94 10.15
C GLU A 52 10.88 32.86 9.76
N ARG A 53 10.19 34.01 9.64
CA ARG A 53 8.78 34.06 9.19
C ARG A 53 8.61 33.55 7.76
N GLN A 54 9.55 33.89 6.86
CA GLN A 54 9.54 33.37 5.48
C GLN A 54 9.81 31.86 5.45
N LEU A 55 10.76 31.39 6.26
CA LEU A 55 11.07 29.96 6.37
C LEU A 55 9.88 29.17 6.94
N GLN A 56 9.14 29.75 7.88
CA GLN A 56 7.95 29.12 8.43
C GLN A 56 6.80 29.05 7.43
N GLY A 57 6.53 30.15 6.70
CA GLY A 57 5.56 30.13 5.61
C GLY A 57 5.94 29.10 4.53
N LEU A 58 7.23 28.96 4.24
CA LEU A 58 7.76 27.98 3.29
C LEU A 58 7.61 26.54 3.80
N ARG A 59 7.83 26.31 5.10
CA ARG A 59 7.60 25.01 5.75
C ARG A 59 6.13 24.60 5.65
N VAL A 60 5.21 25.51 5.98
CA VAL A 60 3.76 25.28 5.88
C VAL A 60 3.35 25.02 4.43
N ALA A 61 3.85 25.82 3.48
CA ALA A 61 3.50 25.68 2.06
C ALA A 61 4.06 24.39 1.41
N LEU A 62 5.26 23.96 1.80
CA LEU A 62 5.86 22.71 1.34
C LEU A 62 5.18 21.49 1.98
N GLY A 63 4.67 21.65 3.23
CA GLY A 63 3.98 20.64 4.01
C GLY A 63 4.81 19.38 4.28
N ASP A 64 4.20 18.38 4.92
CA ASP A 64 4.75 17.02 5.11
C ASP A 64 4.80 16.22 3.80
N ARG A 65 5.07 16.88 2.67
CA ARG A 65 5.21 16.24 1.36
C ARG A 65 6.55 15.51 1.26
N THR A 66 6.68 14.47 2.08
CA THR A 66 7.53 13.30 1.84
C THR A 66 6.99 12.49 0.65
N TRP A 67 6.76 13.16 -0.48
CA TRP A 67 6.24 12.61 -1.74
C TRP A 67 7.25 11.73 -2.50
N GLY A 68 8.24 11.15 -1.81
CA GLY A 68 9.43 10.63 -2.47
C GLY A 68 10.09 9.41 -1.87
N LYS A 69 9.44 8.70 -0.93
CA LYS A 69 9.89 7.35 -0.57
C LYS A 69 8.91 6.33 -1.14
N HIS A 70 9.05 6.02 -2.43
CA HIS A 70 8.58 4.73 -2.93
C HIS A 70 9.34 3.64 -2.18
N PHE A 71 8.65 2.57 -1.76
CA PHE A 71 9.29 1.47 -1.02
C PHE A 71 10.36 0.80 -1.89
N ILE A 72 10.12 0.74 -3.20
CA ILE A 72 11.08 0.28 -4.20
C ILE A 72 11.01 1.21 -5.42
N ASP A 73 12.11 1.88 -5.73
CA ASP A 73 12.35 2.52 -7.04
C ASP A 73 13.65 1.95 -7.60
N ARG A 74 13.54 0.83 -8.35
CA ARG A 74 14.68 0.26 -9.08
C ARG A 74 14.55 0.62 -10.54
N ARG A 75 15.48 1.43 -11.00
CA ARG A 75 15.67 1.77 -12.41
C ARG A 75 16.96 1.14 -12.86
N GLY A 76 16.91 0.43 -13.96
CA GLY A 76 18.08 -0.26 -14.46
C GLY A 76 18.02 -0.42 -15.96
N THR A 77 19.18 -0.68 -16.54
CA THR A 77 19.29 -1.10 -17.93
C THR A 77 20.00 -2.43 -17.92
N PHE A 78 19.49 -3.40 -18.66
CA PHE A 78 20.23 -4.62 -18.94
C PHE A 78 20.42 -4.78 -20.45
N ALA A 79 21.55 -5.37 -20.80
CA ALA A 79 21.86 -5.77 -22.16
C ALA A 79 21.87 -7.30 -22.19
N ILE A 80 21.31 -7.87 -23.25
CA ILE A 80 21.41 -9.29 -23.51
C ILE A 80 22.69 -9.48 -24.31
N THR A 81 23.63 -10.29 -23.83
CA THR A 81 24.82 -10.65 -24.59
C THR A 81 24.38 -11.19 -25.95
N PHE A 82 24.95 -10.68 -27.04
CA PHE A 82 24.59 -10.94 -28.45
C PHE A 82 23.42 -10.14 -29.03
N VAL A 83 22.73 -9.30 -28.27
CA VAL A 83 21.71 -8.37 -28.79
C VAL A 83 22.24 -6.94 -28.72
N ARG A 84 22.16 -6.20 -29.83
CA ARG A 84 22.69 -4.81 -29.91
C ARG A 84 21.80 -3.78 -29.20
N TRP A 85 20.69 -4.20 -28.63
CA TRP A 85 19.71 -3.35 -27.96
C TRP A 85 19.92 -3.37 -26.45
N ARG A 86 19.67 -2.21 -25.82
CA ARG A 86 19.69 -2.05 -24.37
C ARG A 86 18.26 -1.89 -23.91
N PHE A 87 17.84 -2.70 -22.95
CA PHE A 87 16.50 -2.65 -22.40
C PHE A 87 16.53 -1.90 -21.09
N TYR A 88 15.69 -0.87 -20.99
CA TYR A 88 15.49 -0.13 -19.75
C TYR A 88 14.27 -0.66 -19.02
N TYR A 89 14.38 -0.81 -17.71
CA TYR A 89 13.27 -1.18 -16.85
C TYR A 89 13.12 -0.21 -15.68
N VAL A 90 11.86 -0.02 -15.28
CA VAL A 90 11.48 0.78 -14.12
C VAL A 90 10.56 -0.08 -13.26
N LEU A 91 11.04 -0.42 -12.08
CA LEU A 91 10.27 -1.14 -11.08
C LEU A 91 9.92 -0.18 -9.94
N LEU A 92 8.66 0.23 -9.93
CA LEU A 92 8.08 1.08 -8.90
C LEU A 92 7.12 0.26 -8.07
N LEU A 93 7.46 0.03 -6.80
CA LEU A 93 6.57 -0.60 -5.84
C LEU A 93 6.34 0.35 -4.66
N GLY A 94 5.07 0.54 -4.31
CA GLY A 94 4.70 1.36 -3.18
C GLY A 94 3.24 1.16 -2.81
N LYS A 95 2.90 1.51 -1.57
CA LYS A 95 1.51 1.51 -1.10
C LYS A 95 0.73 2.55 -1.91
N ASN A 96 -0.26 2.11 -2.69
CA ASN A 96 -1.19 3.01 -3.33
C ASN A 96 -2.05 3.67 -2.24
N ARG A 97 -1.87 4.98 -2.02
CA ARG A 97 -2.65 5.76 -1.03
C ARG A 97 -3.92 6.36 -1.63
N ARG A 98 -4.20 6.12 -2.91
CA ARG A 98 -5.44 6.53 -3.56
C ARG A 98 -6.59 5.64 -3.09
N ALA A 99 -7.79 6.21 -3.01
CA ALA A 99 -8.99 5.43 -2.75
C ALA A 99 -9.14 4.35 -3.84
N TYR A 100 -9.54 3.14 -3.45
CA TYR A 100 -9.75 2.05 -4.39
C TYR A 100 -10.70 2.47 -5.51
N THR A 101 -10.29 2.20 -6.74
CA THR A 101 -11.15 2.36 -7.90
C THR A 101 -12.34 1.39 -7.76
N ARG A 102 -13.53 1.76 -8.26
CA ARG A 102 -14.72 0.89 -8.20
C ARG A 102 -14.41 -0.54 -8.70
N ARG A 103 -13.64 -0.66 -9.79
CA ARG A 103 -13.20 -1.93 -10.36
C ARG A 103 -12.33 -2.75 -9.40
N GLU A 104 -11.38 -2.12 -8.72
CA GLU A 104 -10.49 -2.79 -7.75
C GLU A 104 -11.28 -3.30 -6.54
N LYS A 105 -12.28 -2.53 -6.09
CA LYS A 105 -13.19 -2.96 -5.02
C LYS A 105 -14.04 -4.17 -5.43
N HIS A 106 -14.55 -4.20 -6.66
CA HIS A 106 -15.29 -5.36 -7.16
C HIS A 106 -14.38 -6.58 -7.32
N ALA A 107 -13.16 -6.39 -7.84
CA ALA A 107 -12.19 -7.48 -8.00
C ALA A 107 -11.78 -8.09 -6.66
N SER A 108 -11.52 -7.26 -5.64
CA SER A 108 -11.18 -7.76 -4.30
C SER A 108 -12.34 -8.51 -3.65
N LEU A 109 -13.58 -8.04 -3.86
CA LEU A 109 -14.78 -8.74 -3.39
C LEU A 109 -14.93 -10.10 -4.07
N LEU A 110 -14.76 -10.16 -5.40
CA LEU A 110 -14.85 -11.41 -6.16
C LEU A 110 -13.79 -12.42 -5.74
N MET A 111 -12.54 -11.98 -5.54
CA MET A 111 -11.49 -12.86 -5.01
C MET A 111 -11.86 -13.39 -3.63
N PHE A 112 -12.34 -12.53 -2.74
CA PHE A 112 -12.73 -12.94 -1.39
C PHE A 112 -13.87 -13.96 -1.41
N MET A 113 -14.90 -13.72 -2.23
CA MET A 113 -16.00 -14.68 -2.41
C MET A 113 -15.50 -16.00 -3.00
N GLY A 114 -14.60 -15.97 -3.98
CA GLY A 114 -13.99 -17.16 -4.56
C GLY A 114 -13.21 -17.99 -3.53
N LEU A 115 -12.44 -17.34 -2.66
CA LEU A 115 -11.70 -18.01 -1.59
C LEU A 115 -12.64 -18.65 -0.55
N ILE A 116 -13.72 -17.96 -0.16
CA ILE A 116 -14.72 -18.53 0.74
C ILE A 116 -15.39 -19.74 0.11
N LEU A 117 -15.80 -19.63 -1.15
CA LEU A 117 -16.45 -20.72 -1.86
C LEU A 117 -15.53 -21.93 -1.99
N LEU A 118 -14.26 -21.71 -2.35
CA LEU A 118 -13.24 -22.77 -2.41
C LEU A 118 -13.07 -23.44 -1.05
N PHE A 119 -12.94 -22.66 0.02
CA PHE A 119 -12.83 -23.18 1.37
C PHE A 119 -14.05 -24.03 1.77
N LEU A 120 -15.26 -23.57 1.44
CA LEU A 120 -16.49 -24.31 1.71
C LEU A 120 -16.55 -25.62 0.91
N CYS A 121 -16.18 -25.60 -0.37
CA CYS A 121 -16.13 -26.80 -1.21
C CYS A 121 -15.15 -27.84 -0.64
N ILE A 122 -13.95 -27.42 -0.25
CA ILE A 122 -12.96 -28.30 0.38
C ILE A 122 -13.50 -28.87 1.69
N SER A 123 -14.12 -28.02 2.52
CA SER A 123 -14.72 -28.45 3.80
C SER A 123 -15.82 -29.49 3.61
N VAL A 124 -16.71 -29.29 2.62
CA VAL A 124 -17.76 -30.25 2.27
C VAL A 124 -17.16 -31.56 1.75
N LEU A 125 -16.15 -31.50 0.86
CA LEU A 125 -15.47 -32.70 0.38
C LEU A 125 -14.83 -33.49 1.53
N LEU A 126 -14.14 -32.81 2.45
CA LEU A 126 -13.53 -33.44 3.62
C LEU A 126 -14.58 -34.02 4.58
N GLY A 127 -15.70 -33.33 4.77
CA GLY A 127 -16.82 -33.82 5.56
C GLY A 127 -17.42 -35.09 4.95
N LEU A 128 -17.69 -35.09 3.64
CA LEU A 128 -18.18 -36.26 2.92
C LEU A 128 -17.18 -37.42 2.94
N LEU A 129 -15.89 -37.13 2.78
CA LEU A 129 -14.82 -38.12 2.90
C LEU A 129 -14.80 -38.74 4.30
N THR A 130 -14.91 -37.92 5.35
CA THR A 130 -14.93 -38.39 6.74
C THR A 130 -16.16 -39.26 7.02
N LEU A 131 -17.34 -38.82 6.57
CA LEU A 131 -18.57 -39.62 6.68
C LEU A 131 -18.47 -40.93 5.90
N TYR A 132 -17.86 -40.91 4.70
CA TYR A 132 -17.62 -42.10 3.91
C TYR A 132 -16.70 -43.09 4.63
N LEU A 133 -15.58 -42.63 5.20
CA LEU A 133 -14.66 -43.46 5.96
C LEU A 133 -15.32 -44.03 7.22
N LEU A 134 -16.10 -43.22 7.96
CA LEU A 134 -16.84 -43.68 9.13
C LEU A 134 -17.90 -44.72 8.77
N LYS A 135 -18.65 -44.49 7.68
CA LYS A 135 -19.61 -45.44 7.11
C LYS A 135 -18.91 -46.75 6.73
N SER A 136 -17.73 -46.68 6.12
CA SER A 136 -16.94 -47.86 5.73
C SER A 136 -16.38 -48.63 6.94
N ALA A 137 -15.95 -47.91 7.99
CA ALA A 137 -15.48 -48.50 9.24
C ALA A 137 -16.60 -49.24 10.00
N LEU A 138 -17.84 -48.75 9.91
CA LEU A 138 -19.02 -49.38 10.52
C LEU A 138 -19.54 -50.60 9.75
N GLY A 139 -18.97 -50.91 8.57
CA GLY A 139 -19.34 -52.10 7.78
C GLY A 139 -20.73 -52.04 7.14
N ILE A 140 -21.34 -50.86 7.02
CA ILE A 140 -22.68 -50.68 6.44
C ILE A 140 -22.56 -50.63 4.92
N ASP A 141 -22.79 -51.72 4.21
CA ASP A 141 -22.85 -51.71 2.74
C ASP A 141 -24.23 -51.27 2.23
N LEU A 142 -24.31 -50.08 1.65
CA LEU A 142 -25.52 -49.59 0.97
C LEU A 142 -25.58 -49.94 -0.53
N LEU A 143 -24.45 -50.38 -1.11
CA LEU A 143 -24.32 -50.74 -2.52
C LEU A 143 -23.49 -52.01 -2.62
N GLU A 144 -24.15 -53.16 -2.78
CA GLU A 144 -23.46 -54.44 -3.01
C GLU A 144 -22.57 -54.34 -4.27
N GLY A 145 -21.25 -54.42 -4.08
CA GLY A 145 -20.27 -54.53 -5.17
C GLY A 145 -19.69 -53.23 -5.76
N THR A 146 -19.97 -52.05 -5.19
CA THR A 146 -19.33 -50.79 -5.64
C THR A 146 -18.77 -49.97 -4.47
N SER A 147 -17.52 -50.23 -4.10
CA SER A 147 -16.75 -49.38 -3.20
C SER A 147 -15.75 -48.54 -4.01
N LEU A 148 -15.53 -47.28 -3.61
CA LEU A 148 -14.58 -46.36 -4.24
C LEU A 148 -13.10 -46.75 -3.98
N GLY A 149 -12.83 -47.83 -3.23
CA GLY A 149 -11.47 -48.31 -2.90
C GLY A 149 -10.67 -47.44 -1.92
N VAL A 150 -11.17 -46.25 -1.55
CA VAL A 150 -10.47 -45.30 -0.66
C VAL A 150 -10.28 -45.87 0.75
N TRP A 151 -11.21 -46.69 1.25
CA TRP A 151 -11.10 -47.33 2.56
C TRP A 151 -10.03 -48.42 2.59
N ASP A 152 -9.92 -49.22 1.53
CA ASP A 152 -8.91 -50.27 1.46
C ASP A 152 -7.51 -49.67 1.38
N TRP A 153 -7.34 -48.59 0.62
CA TRP A 153 -6.10 -47.80 0.62
C TRP A 153 -5.77 -47.21 2.01
N PHE A 154 -6.76 -46.69 2.73
CA PHE A 154 -6.56 -46.17 4.09
C PHE A 154 -6.13 -47.28 5.06
N ARG A 155 -6.72 -48.48 4.95
CA ARG A 155 -6.34 -49.65 5.75
C ARG A 155 -4.98 -50.24 5.37
N GLU A 156 -4.50 -50.04 4.15
CA GLU A 156 -3.12 -50.42 3.78
C GLU A 156 -2.08 -49.43 4.29
N LEU A 157 -2.46 -48.17 4.52
CA LEU A 157 -1.57 -47.12 4.99
C LEU A 157 -1.29 -47.18 6.51
N TRP A 158 -2.13 -47.88 7.27
CA TRP A 158 -2.05 -48.05 8.72
C TRP A 158 -2.20 -49.51 9.12
#